data_AF-A0A9P9EX36-F1
#
_entry.id   AF-A0A9P9EX36-F1
#
_cell.length_a   1.000
_cell.length_b   1.000
_cell.length_c   1.000
_cell.angle_alpha   90.00
_cell.angle_beta   90.00
_cell.angle_gamma   90.00
#
_symmetry.space_group_name_H-M   'P 1'
#
loop_
_entity.id
_entity.type
_entity.pdbx_description
1 polymer ?
#
loop_
_entity_poly.entity_id
_entity_poly.type
_entity_poly.pdbx_seq_one_letter_code
_entity_poly.pdbx_strand_id
1 'polypeptide(L)'
;KIWDASSGACLQTLKGHNSLVSSVIFSADGQRLASSSYDKTIKIWDASSGACLQTLNVGRVITHLLFDPMTNSRLSTDIGVLNLDLSSANAAQLTEASLLVCTHYGYGVSTDGIWIVKDRKRLLWLPLEYRAFKSAVAESTVAIGCHSGRVLVMQFSVI
;
A
#
# COMPACT_ATOMS: atom_id res chain seq x y z
N LYS A 1 -6.24 2.44 10.76
CA LYS A 1 -5.75 3.68 11.41
C LYS A 1 -4.44 4.07 10.75
N ILE A 2 -4.18 5.36 10.60
CA ILE A 2 -2.91 5.91 10.12
C ILE A 2 -2.20 6.53 11.31
N TRP A 3 -0.91 6.27 11.45
CA TRP A 3 -0.10 6.68 12.58
C TRP A 3 1.14 7.40 12.09
N ASP A 4 1.56 8.40 12.85
CA ASP A 4 2.90 8.96 12.72
C ASP A 4 3.87 8.06 13.48
N ALA A 5 4.84 7.48 12.78
CA ALA A 5 5.76 6.51 13.38
C ALA A 5 6.76 7.17 14.34
N SER A 6 7.10 8.45 14.14
CA SER A 6 8.10 9.16 14.92
C SER A 6 7.60 9.57 16.30
N SER A 7 6.35 10.01 16.37
CA SER A 7 5.68 10.49 17.58
C SER A 7 4.78 9.43 18.21
N GLY A 8 4.43 8.37 17.48
CA GLY A 8 3.43 7.39 17.90
C GLY A 8 2.00 7.93 17.88
N ALA A 9 1.77 9.14 17.33
CA ALA A 9 0.47 9.77 17.31
C ALA A 9 -0.47 9.08 16.31
N CYS A 10 -1.73 8.85 16.71
CA CYS A 10 -2.78 8.38 15.81
C CYS A 10 -3.27 9.57 14.98
N LEU A 11 -2.87 9.65 13.70
CA LEU A 11 -3.29 10.71 12.78
C LEU A 11 -4.75 10.53 12.35
N GLN A 12 -5.11 9.33 11.90
CA GLN A 12 -6.46 9.07 11.35
C GLN A 12 -7.02 7.72 11.76
N THR A 13 -8.34 7.67 11.95
CA THR A 13 -9.10 6.41 12.12
C THR A 13 -10.12 6.25 11.00
N LEU A 14 -9.75 5.47 9.99
CA LEU A 14 -10.61 5.16 8.83
C LEU A 14 -11.72 4.18 9.24
N LYS A 15 -12.93 4.70 9.47
CA LYS A 15 -14.13 3.89 9.78
C LYS A 15 -15.04 3.82 8.56
N GLY A 16 -15.61 2.65 8.28
CA GLY A 16 -16.65 2.54 7.24
C GLY A 16 -16.80 1.17 6.59
N HIS A 17 -15.84 0.25 6.75
CA HIS A 17 -16.06 -1.14 6.35
C HIS A 17 -17.02 -1.83 7.31
N ASN A 18 -17.87 -2.69 6.76
CA ASN A 18 -18.90 -3.43 7.52
C ASN A 18 -18.43 -4.83 7.94
N SER A 19 -17.19 -5.21 7.60
CA SER A 19 -16.58 -6.48 7.97
C SER A 19 -15.06 -6.32 8.08
N LEU A 20 -14.36 -7.42 8.34
CA LEU A 20 -12.91 -7.47 8.48
C LEU A 20 -12.22 -6.89 7.24
N VAL A 21 -11.21 -6.06 7.44
CA VAL A 21 -10.34 -5.56 6.36
C VAL A 21 -9.34 -6.64 6.02
N SER A 22 -9.28 -7.05 4.76
CA SER A 22 -8.43 -8.14 4.26
C SER A 22 -7.08 -7.65 3.72
N SER A 23 -7.06 -6.46 3.10
CA SER A 23 -5.86 -5.85 2.51
C SER A 23 -5.89 -4.34 2.63
N VAL A 24 -4.70 -3.72 2.73
CA VAL A 24 -4.52 -2.26 2.75
C VAL A 24 -3.25 -1.90 1.98
N ILE A 25 -3.29 -0.80 1.21
CA ILE A 25 -2.11 -0.29 0.51
C ILE A 25 -2.20 1.23 0.32
N PHE A 26 -1.06 1.91 0.40
CA PHE A 26 -0.93 3.32 0.03
C PHE A 26 -0.68 3.47 -1.48
N SER A 27 -1.13 4.58 -2.06
CA SER A 27 -0.65 5.04 -3.35
C SER A 27 0.84 5.39 -3.28
N ALA A 28 1.52 5.41 -4.43
CA ALA A 28 2.96 5.69 -4.47
C ALA A 28 3.32 7.09 -3.97
N ASP A 29 2.39 8.05 -4.07
CA ASP A 29 2.51 9.41 -3.56
C ASP A 29 2.12 9.54 -2.07
N GLY A 30 1.64 8.46 -1.45
CA GLY A 30 1.17 8.45 -0.05
C GLY A 30 -0.11 9.24 0.20
N GLN A 31 -0.70 9.90 -0.80
CA GLN A 31 -1.86 10.77 -0.62
C GLN A 31 -3.17 9.98 -0.48
N ARG A 32 -3.21 8.75 -0.99
CA ARG A 32 -4.38 7.88 -0.94
C ARG A 32 -4.05 6.55 -0.29
N LEU A 33 -5.08 5.96 0.30
CA LEU A 33 -5.05 4.59 0.81
C LEU A 33 -6.19 3.81 0.17
N ALA A 34 -5.94 2.57 -0.22
CA ALA A 34 -6.98 1.62 -0.60
C ALA A 34 -7.08 0.53 0.47
N SER A 35 -8.30 0.15 0.81
CA SER A 35 -8.58 -0.98 1.71
C SER A 35 -9.64 -1.88 1.11
N SER A 36 -9.43 -3.20 1.17
CA SER A 36 -10.43 -4.20 0.81
C SER A 36 -10.96 -4.90 2.06
N SER A 37 -12.19 -5.39 1.98
CA SER A 37 -12.84 -6.05 3.12
C SER A 37 -13.64 -7.28 2.70
N TYR A 38 -13.89 -8.14 3.69
CA TYR A 38 -14.85 -9.24 3.62
C TYR A 38 -16.30 -8.78 3.38
N ASP A 39 -16.59 -7.48 3.49
CA ASP A 39 -17.85 -6.89 3.05
C ASP A 39 -17.98 -6.79 1.51
N LYS A 40 -16.98 -7.32 0.78
CA LYS A 40 -16.89 -7.34 -0.69
C LYS A 40 -16.77 -5.96 -1.32
N THR A 41 -16.28 -4.99 -0.54
CA THR A 41 -15.99 -3.64 -1.03
C THR A 41 -14.50 -3.31 -0.97
N ILE A 42 -14.10 -2.40 -1.85
CA ILE A 42 -12.85 -1.67 -1.77
C ILE A 42 -13.19 -0.21 -1.46
N LYS A 43 -12.51 0.38 -0.49
CA LYS A 43 -12.63 1.81 -0.18
C LYS A 43 -11.33 2.53 -0.50
N ILE A 44 -11.46 3.68 -1.15
CA ILE A 44 -10.36 4.61 -1.39
C ILE A 44 -10.51 5.77 -0.41
N TRP A 45 -9.43 6.09 0.27
CA TRP A 45 -9.38 7.10 1.32
C TRP A 45 -8.37 8.17 0.94
N ASP A 46 -8.65 9.39 1.35
CA ASP A 46 -7.64 10.43 1.46
C ASP A 46 -6.82 10.17 2.72
N ALA A 47 -5.51 10.04 2.58
CA ALA A 47 -4.62 9.67 3.68
C ALA A 47 -4.47 10.79 4.72
N SER A 48 -4.59 12.05 4.30
CA SER A 48 -4.37 13.23 5.14
C SER A 48 -5.56 13.50 6.06
N SER A 49 -6.77 13.49 5.49
CA SER A 49 -8.03 13.80 6.15
C SER A 49 -8.74 12.56 6.70
N GLY A 50 -8.39 11.37 6.19
CA GLY A 50 -9.08 10.13 6.49
C GLY A 50 -10.47 10.00 5.83
N ALA A 51 -10.84 10.92 4.93
CA ALA A 51 -12.11 10.90 4.24
C ALA A 51 -12.21 9.71 3.27
N CYS A 52 -13.38 9.07 3.21
CA CYS A 52 -13.67 8.03 2.21
C CYS A 52 -14.02 8.70 0.88
N LEU A 53 -13.10 8.70 -0.07
CA LEU A 53 -13.28 9.30 -1.40
C LEU A 53 -14.16 8.43 -2.30
N GLN A 54 -14.05 7.11 -2.18
CA GLN A 54 -14.78 6.19 -3.06
C GLN A 54 -15.04 4.86 -2.37
N THR A 55 -16.18 4.23 -2.67
CA THR A 55 -16.49 2.85 -2.30
C THR A 55 -16.87 2.08 -3.55
N LEU A 56 -16.16 0.99 -3.81
CA LEU A 56 -16.36 0.10 -4.96
C LEU A 56 -16.91 -1.24 -4.45
N ASN A 57 -18.08 -1.65 -4.93
CA ASN A 57 -18.60 -2.99 -4.66
C ASN A 57 -18.09 -3.94 -5.74
N VAL A 58 -17.29 -4.92 -5.35
CA VAL A 58 -16.63 -5.86 -6.27
C VAL A 58 -17.23 -7.27 -6.20
N GLY A 59 -18.20 -7.51 -5.31
CA GLY A 59 -18.92 -8.79 -5.20
C GLY A 59 -18.08 -9.99 -4.74
N ARG A 60 -16.77 -9.80 -4.52
CA ARG A 60 -15.82 -10.82 -4.05
C ARG A 60 -14.91 -10.25 -2.96
N VAL A 61 -14.36 -11.14 -2.15
CA VAL A 61 -13.33 -10.76 -1.17
C VAL A 61 -12.01 -10.59 -1.90
N ILE A 62 -11.39 -9.43 -1.75
CA ILE A 62 -10.10 -9.11 -2.36
C ILE A 62 -9.01 -9.23 -1.31
N THR A 63 -8.01 -10.04 -1.60
CA THR A 63 -6.89 -10.34 -0.71
C THR A 63 -5.64 -9.55 -1.07
N HIS A 64 -5.45 -9.21 -2.36
CA HIS A 64 -4.36 -8.36 -2.81
C HIS A 64 -4.85 -7.08 -3.49
N LEU A 65 -4.23 -5.96 -3.10
CA LEU A 65 -4.43 -4.63 -3.69
C LEU A 65 -3.06 -4.08 -4.07
N LEU A 66 -2.97 -3.49 -5.26
CA LEU A 66 -1.77 -2.79 -5.74
C LEU A 66 -2.18 -1.55 -6.54
N PHE A 67 -1.79 -0.37 -6.10
CA PHE A 67 -1.90 0.82 -6.93
C PHE A 67 -0.95 0.71 -8.14
N ASP A 68 -1.37 1.28 -9.28
CA ASP A 68 -0.43 1.57 -10.35
C ASP A 68 0.64 2.55 -9.82
N PRO A 69 1.91 2.12 -9.73
CA PRO A 69 2.96 2.92 -9.13
C PRO A 69 3.33 4.17 -9.95
N MET A 70 2.90 4.26 -11.21
CA MET A 70 3.23 5.40 -12.08
C MET A 70 2.21 6.53 -11.99
N THR A 71 0.92 6.18 -11.93
CA THR A 71 -0.17 7.15 -12.06
C THR A 71 -1.13 7.16 -10.88
N ASN A 72 -1.08 6.13 -10.02
CA ASN A 72 -2.06 5.88 -8.97
C ASN A 72 -3.53 5.86 -9.48
N SER A 73 -3.76 5.74 -10.80
CA SER A 73 -5.09 5.80 -11.43
C SER A 73 -5.77 4.45 -11.54
N ARG A 74 -5.04 3.37 -11.26
CA ARG A 74 -5.52 1.99 -11.35
C ARG A 74 -5.19 1.22 -10.09
N LEU A 75 -6.02 0.22 -9.81
CA LEU A 75 -5.85 -0.71 -8.71
C LEU A 75 -5.88 -2.14 -9.27
N SER A 76 -4.73 -2.82 -9.23
CA SER A 76 -4.66 -4.24 -9.54
C SER A 76 -5.13 -5.06 -8.34
N THR A 77 -5.93 -6.07 -8.61
CA THR A 77 -6.58 -6.94 -7.63
C THR A 77 -6.59 -8.40 -8.10
N ASP A 78 -6.99 -9.31 -7.23
CA ASP A 78 -7.12 -10.75 -7.55
C ASP A 78 -8.11 -11.03 -8.69
N ILE A 79 -9.02 -10.09 -8.97
CA ILE A 79 -10.05 -10.21 -10.00
C ILE A 79 -9.73 -9.38 -11.26
N GLY A 80 -8.53 -8.78 -11.32
CA GLY A 80 -8.08 -7.92 -12.41
C GLY A 80 -7.89 -6.46 -12.00
N VAL A 81 -7.81 -5.59 -12.99
CA VAL A 81 -7.48 -4.17 -12.81
C VAL A 81 -8.76 -3.33 -12.77
N LEU A 82 -8.89 -2.52 -11.72
CA LEU A 82 -9.96 -1.54 -11.54
C LEU A 82 -9.42 -0.15 -11.88
N ASN A 83 -10.13 0.59 -12.72
CA ASN A 83 -9.81 2.00 -12.98
C ASN A 83 -10.46 2.86 -11.90
N LEU A 84 -9.68 3.78 -11.33
CA LEU A 84 -10.15 4.76 -10.37
C LEU A 84 -10.47 6.03 -11.14
N ASP A 85 -11.67 6.11 -11.69
CA ASP A 85 -12.12 7.30 -12.42
C ASP A 85 -12.48 8.39 -11.41
N LEU A 86 -11.52 9.26 -11.11
CA LEU A 86 -11.66 10.36 -10.15
C LEU A 86 -11.79 11.72 -10.87
N SER A 87 -12.04 11.73 -12.18
CA SER A 87 -12.21 12.96 -12.95
C SER A 87 -13.67 13.45 -12.94
N SER A 88 -14.08 14.10 -11.84
CA SER A 88 -15.08 15.19 -11.91
C SER A 88 -15.06 16.09 -10.67
N ALA A 89 -14.08 16.99 -10.60
CA ALA A 89 -14.22 18.30 -9.94
C ALA A 89 -13.18 19.29 -10.49
N ASN A 90 -13.65 20.40 -11.05
CA ASN A 90 -12.84 21.47 -11.62
C ASN A 90 -12.09 22.30 -10.57
N ALA A 91 -10.92 22.79 -11.01
CA ALA A 91 -10.26 24.07 -10.70
C ALA A 91 -9.60 24.27 -9.33
N ALA A 92 -8.26 24.26 -9.33
CA ALA A 92 -7.48 25.49 -9.24
C ALA A 92 -6.03 25.25 -9.72
N GLN A 93 -5.52 26.15 -10.57
CA GLN A 93 -4.08 26.29 -10.85
C GLN A 93 -3.31 26.60 -9.56
N LEU A 94 -2.06 26.12 -9.45
CA LEU A 94 -0.85 26.79 -8.93
C LEU A 94 0.34 25.85 -9.27
N THR A 95 1.05 26.10 -10.37
CA THR A 95 2.42 26.69 -10.49
C THR A 95 3.58 25.84 -9.96
N GLU A 96 4.57 25.65 -10.83
CA GLU A 96 5.86 24.98 -10.60
C GLU A 96 6.59 25.45 -9.34
N ALA A 97 6.87 24.51 -8.44
CA ALA A 97 8.09 24.33 -7.66
C ALA A 97 7.79 23.14 -6.71
N SER A 98 8.36 21.96 -6.86
CA SER A 98 9.78 21.72 -6.91
C SER A 98 10.02 20.33 -7.49
N LEU A 99 11.14 20.19 -8.19
CA LEU A 99 11.76 18.91 -8.48
C LEU A 99 11.99 18.13 -7.19
N LEU A 100 10.99 17.36 -6.75
CA LEU A 100 11.25 16.09 -6.10
C LEU A 100 11.02 15.06 -7.19
N VAL A 101 12.11 14.71 -7.87
CA VAL A 101 12.25 13.36 -8.39
C VAL A 101 12.00 12.46 -7.19
N CYS A 102 10.78 11.95 -7.06
CA CYS A 102 10.49 10.93 -6.07
C CYS A 102 11.21 9.67 -6.54
N THR A 103 12.50 9.57 -6.28
CA THR A 103 13.24 8.32 -6.36
C THR A 103 12.89 7.49 -5.13
N HIS A 104 11.62 7.14 -4.92
CA HIS A 104 11.30 6.00 -4.05
C HIS A 104 11.54 4.70 -4.82
N TYR A 105 12.82 4.51 -5.13
CA TYR A 105 13.49 3.27 -5.43
C TYR A 105 13.66 2.52 -4.09
N GLY A 106 12.54 1.96 -3.61
CA GLY A 106 12.40 1.39 -2.27
C GLY A 106 12.52 -0.13 -2.22
N TYR A 107 12.77 -0.65 -1.02
CA TYR A 107 12.67 -2.08 -0.74
C TYR A 107 11.20 -2.52 -0.69
N GLY A 108 10.93 -3.79 -0.94
CA GLY A 108 9.59 -4.38 -0.97
C GLY A 108 9.65 -5.89 -0.82
N VAL A 109 8.49 -6.52 -0.69
CA VAL A 109 8.37 -7.97 -0.85
C VAL A 109 7.56 -8.24 -2.12
N SER A 110 7.98 -9.21 -2.93
CA SER A 110 7.28 -9.60 -4.15
C SER A 110 5.89 -10.15 -3.85
N THR A 111 5.01 -10.10 -4.84
CA THR A 111 3.60 -10.52 -4.72
C THR A 111 3.43 -12.00 -4.37
N ASP A 112 4.39 -12.84 -4.72
CA ASP A 112 4.44 -14.26 -4.33
C ASP A 112 5.00 -14.49 -2.91
N GLY A 113 5.47 -13.43 -2.23
CA GLY A 113 6.09 -13.51 -0.91
C GLY A 113 7.47 -14.16 -0.89
N ILE A 114 8.08 -14.40 -2.06
CA ILE A 114 9.30 -15.20 -2.23
C ILE A 114 10.55 -14.31 -2.27
N TRP A 115 10.44 -13.04 -2.65
CA TRP A 115 11.60 -12.18 -2.85
C TRP A 115 11.48 -10.88 -2.08
N ILE A 116 12.59 -10.43 -1.48
CA ILE A 116 12.80 -9.01 -1.27
C ILE A 116 13.12 -8.39 -2.62
N VAL A 117 12.40 -7.35 -2.97
CA VAL A 117 12.61 -6.57 -4.19
C VAL A 117 13.16 -5.20 -3.84
N LYS A 118 14.06 -4.70 -4.68
CA LYS A 118 14.52 -3.31 -4.69
C LYS A 118 14.45 -2.83 -6.12
N ASP A 119 13.81 -1.71 -6.38
CA ASP A 119 13.77 -1.08 -7.72
C ASP A 119 13.18 -2.02 -8.79
N ARG A 120 12.18 -2.80 -8.39
CA ARG A 120 11.53 -3.87 -9.18
C ARG A 120 12.46 -5.02 -9.61
N LYS A 121 13.68 -5.09 -9.06
CA LYS A 121 14.59 -6.22 -9.23
C LYS A 121 14.54 -7.13 -8.00
N ARG A 122 14.66 -8.42 -8.25
CA ARG A 122 14.79 -9.45 -7.21
C ARG A 122 16.15 -9.28 -6.53
N LEU A 123 16.13 -8.97 -5.25
CA LEU A 123 17.33 -8.71 -4.46
C LEU A 123 17.72 -9.93 -3.61
N LEU A 124 16.76 -10.47 -2.87
CA LEU A 124 17.00 -11.60 -1.95
C LEU A 124 15.87 -12.61 -2.04
N TRP A 125 16.23 -13.88 -2.22
CA TRP A 125 15.27 -14.98 -2.20
C TRP A 125 14.98 -15.41 -0.75
N LEU A 126 13.71 -15.67 -0.44
CA LEU A 126 13.23 -16.07 0.87
C LEU A 126 12.91 -17.59 0.89
N PRO A 127 13.62 -18.36 1.74
CA PRO A 127 13.26 -19.74 2.06
C PRO A 127 11.83 -19.87 2.56
N LEU A 128 11.22 -21.06 2.41
CA LEU A 128 9.81 -21.33 2.72
C LEU A 128 9.40 -20.84 4.13
N GLU A 129 10.29 -21.01 5.11
CA GLU A 129 10.10 -20.62 6.50
C GLU A 129 10.05 -19.09 6.75
N TYR A 130 10.54 -18.29 5.79
CA TYR A 130 10.58 -16.82 5.83
C TYR A 130 9.67 -16.15 4.80
N ARG A 131 8.79 -16.91 4.14
CA ARG A 131 7.86 -16.34 3.16
C ARG A 131 6.77 -15.52 3.84
N ALA A 132 6.56 -14.31 3.33
CA ALA A 132 5.71 -13.31 3.96
C ALA A 132 4.22 -13.60 3.73
N PHE A 133 3.41 -13.52 4.78
CA PHE A 133 1.96 -13.35 4.65
C PHE A 133 1.53 -11.88 4.81
N LYS A 134 2.33 -11.10 5.56
CA LYS A 134 2.28 -9.63 5.69
C LYS A 134 3.72 -9.11 5.78
N SER A 135 3.98 -7.95 5.19
CA SER A 135 5.26 -7.27 5.26
C SER A 135 5.08 -5.77 5.45
N ALA A 136 6.11 -5.12 6.00
CA ALA A 136 6.21 -3.68 6.12
C ALA A 136 7.63 -3.26 5.72
N VAL A 137 7.75 -2.09 5.09
CA VAL A 137 9.04 -1.52 4.71
C VAL A 137 9.14 -0.09 5.22
N ALA A 138 10.27 0.22 5.85
CA ALA A 138 10.65 1.55 6.26
C ALA A 138 12.07 1.82 5.79
N GLU A 139 12.24 2.78 4.88
CA GLU A 139 13.54 3.13 4.27
C GLU A 139 14.27 1.91 3.69
N SER A 140 15.36 1.47 4.34
CA SER A 140 16.15 0.30 3.97
C SER A 140 15.88 -0.93 4.84
N THR A 141 14.86 -0.88 5.70
CA THR A 141 14.49 -1.95 6.60
C THR A 141 13.22 -2.62 6.13
N VAL A 142 13.28 -3.95 5.95
CA VAL A 142 12.13 -4.79 5.61
C VAL A 142 11.78 -5.67 6.79
N ALA A 143 10.54 -5.60 7.24
CA ALA A 143 9.97 -6.47 8.26
C ALA A 143 9.00 -7.48 7.64
N ILE A 144 9.14 -8.75 7.99
CA ILE A 144 8.32 -9.86 7.50
C ILE A 144 7.72 -10.62 8.68
N GLY A 145 6.39 -10.81 8.66
CA GLY A 145 5.71 -11.75 9.54
C GLY A 145 5.70 -13.16 8.96
N CYS A 146 6.30 -14.12 9.67
CA CYS A 146 6.43 -15.52 9.26
C CYS A 146 5.32 -16.41 9.87
N HIS A 147 5.03 -17.55 9.24
CA HIS A 147 4.00 -18.52 9.69
C HIS A 147 4.28 -19.11 11.10
N SER A 148 5.53 -19.05 11.55
CA SER A 148 5.97 -19.49 12.87
C SER A 148 5.64 -18.49 14.00
N GLY A 149 5.01 -17.36 13.68
CA GLY A 149 4.78 -16.25 14.63
C GLY A 149 6.01 -15.38 14.88
N ARG A 150 7.12 -15.63 14.18
CA ARG A 150 8.34 -14.82 14.25
C ARG A 150 8.27 -13.62 13.32
N VAL A 151 8.93 -12.54 13.72
CA VAL A 151 9.15 -11.35 12.88
C VAL A 151 10.60 -11.34 12.44
N LEU A 152 10.83 -11.36 11.14
CA LEU A 152 12.16 -11.20 10.54
C LEU A 152 12.34 -9.74 10.14
N VAL A 153 13.40 -9.10 10.65
CA VAL A 153 13.76 -7.71 10.30
C VAL A 153 15.10 -7.73 9.60
N MET A 154 15.13 -7.20 8.38
CA MET A 154 16.32 -7.13 7.54
C MET A 154 16.61 -5.66 7.23
N GLN A 155 17.76 -5.18 7.67
CA GLN A 155 18.26 -3.85 7.32
C GLN A 155 19.30 -3.97 6.22
N PHE A 156 19.12 -3.19 5.16
CA PHE A 156 20.06 -3.13 4.06
C PHE A 156 20.85 -1.83 4.16
N SER A 157 22.18 -1.92 4.08
CA SER A 157 23.03 -0.73 4.01
C SER A 157 23.03 -0.19 2.59
N VAL A 158 22.87 1.13 2.45
CA VAL A 158 23.16 1.83 1.20
C VAL A 158 24.68 1.90 1.08
N ILE A 159 25.23 1.23 0.07
CA ILE A 159 26.66 1.33 -0.30
C ILE A 159 26.79 2.49 -1.27
#